data_AF-A7TH29-F1
#
_entry.id   AF-A7TH29-F1
#
_cell.length_a   1.000
_cell.length_b   1.000
_cell.length_c   1.000
_cell.angle_alpha   90.00
_cell.angle_beta   90.00
_cell.angle_gamma   90.00
#
_symmetry.space_group_name_H-M   'P 1'
#
loop_
_entity.id
_entity.type
_entity.pdbx_description
1 polymer ?
#
loop_
_entity_poly.entity_id
_entity_poly.type
_entity_poly.pdbx_seq_one_letter_code
_entity_poly.pdbx_strand_id
1 'polypeptide(L)'
;MLSHKRHILPHVIKFTPKRPSFGKQQNLYGFDLDHTIIKPKGTNSRFSRNADDWEFISFNEGTKTIDKLIEIVKEDVDAQILIFSNQGGVISLPNTSKSCVKFVTKIENILKAIGTLPEGEMLLSKVWIYASTKKPASLFGSTKKGSQSKSVVDVKKNSKVSKPFGIKPATVANGVGSITPEVFDEMRKPRIGMFNEFMSEFKSEETDIIKYNWKYYCGDAGGRKNDFSDSDKVFAANLEVEFKLPEEIFI
;
A
#
# COMPACT_ATOMS: atom_id res chain seq x y z
N MET A 1 -19.39 9.75 4.27
CA MET A 1 -18.96 9.04 3.04
C MET A 1 -17.51 8.61 3.20
N LEU A 2 -17.04 7.56 2.52
CA LEU A 2 -15.60 7.22 2.52
C LEU A 2 -14.78 8.32 1.83
N SER A 3 -13.68 8.73 2.46
CA SER A 3 -12.77 9.78 1.96
C SER A 3 -11.90 9.33 0.78
N HIS A 4 -11.72 8.02 0.60
CA HIS A 4 -10.82 7.43 -0.40
C HIS A 4 -11.57 6.61 -1.46
N LYS A 5 -11.00 6.55 -2.68
CA LYS A 5 -11.30 5.54 -3.69
C LYS A 5 -10.58 4.25 -3.31
N ARG A 6 -11.23 3.11 -3.50
CA ARG A 6 -10.68 1.79 -3.17
C ARG A 6 -10.54 0.97 -4.44
N HIS A 7 -9.34 0.46 -4.70
CA HIS A 7 -9.08 -0.46 -5.80
C HIS A 7 -8.49 -1.76 -5.24
N ILE A 8 -9.14 -2.89 -5.56
CA ILE A 8 -8.72 -4.22 -5.11
C ILE A 8 -8.23 -4.98 -6.33
N LEU A 9 -6.91 -5.10 -6.47
CA LEU A 9 -6.26 -5.90 -7.50
C LEU A 9 -5.70 -7.18 -6.88
N PRO A 10 -5.44 -8.24 -7.68
CA PRO A 10 -4.92 -9.50 -7.15
C PRO A 10 -3.60 -9.36 -6.40
N HIS A 11 -2.70 -8.46 -6.81
CA HIS A 11 -1.36 -8.24 -6.24
C HIS A 11 -1.25 -7.04 -5.28
N VAL A 12 -2.22 -6.12 -5.30
CA VAL A 12 -2.22 -4.92 -4.45
C VAL A 12 -3.64 -4.44 -4.14
N ILE A 13 -3.86 -3.97 -2.92
CA ILE A 13 -5.04 -3.21 -2.53
C ILE A 13 -4.60 -1.76 -2.31
N LYS A 14 -5.25 -0.80 -2.97
CA LYS A 14 -4.94 0.63 -2.81
C LYS A 14 -6.14 1.46 -2.38
N PHE A 15 -5.87 2.42 -1.50
CA PHE A 15 -6.78 3.48 -1.09
C PHE A 15 -6.16 4.82 -1.45
N THR A 16 -6.79 5.55 -2.35
CA THR A 16 -6.30 6.85 -2.85
C THR A 16 -7.29 7.97 -2.49
N PRO A 17 -6.84 9.17 -2.11
CA PRO A 17 -7.75 10.26 -1.77
C PRO A 17 -8.74 10.56 -2.90
N LYS A 18 -10.02 10.77 -2.58
CA LYS A 18 -11.00 11.18 -3.61
C LYS A 18 -10.72 12.60 -4.14
N ARG A 19 -10.16 13.44 -3.28
CA ARG A 19 -9.80 14.84 -3.54
C ARG A 19 -8.36 15.04 -3.10
N PRO A 20 -7.39 14.54 -3.87
CA PRO A 20 -5.98 14.68 -3.51
C PRO A 20 -5.58 16.16 -3.58
N SER A 21 -4.76 16.60 -2.64
CA SER A 21 -4.18 17.95 -2.63
C SER A 21 -2.72 17.86 -3.10
N PHE A 22 -2.45 18.40 -4.28
CA PHE A 22 -1.12 18.40 -4.89
C PHE A 22 -0.64 19.83 -5.19
N GLY A 23 0.62 20.12 -4.88
CA GLY A 23 1.37 21.27 -5.41
C GLY A 23 2.07 21.00 -6.75
N LYS A 24 2.96 21.90 -7.17
CA LYS A 24 3.86 21.68 -8.33
C LYS A 24 5.01 20.72 -8.01
N GLN A 25 5.37 20.66 -6.73
CA GLN A 25 6.35 19.73 -6.18
C GLN A 25 5.70 19.00 -5.01
N GLN A 26 6.08 17.75 -4.79
CA GLN A 26 5.61 16.96 -3.64
C GLN A 26 6.77 16.59 -2.74
N ASN A 27 6.62 16.75 -1.43
CA ASN A 27 7.52 16.18 -0.44
C ASN A 27 6.94 14.84 0.03
N LEU A 28 7.67 13.75 -0.19
CA LEU A 28 7.17 12.40 0.09
C LEU A 28 7.68 11.91 1.43
N TYR A 29 6.74 11.55 2.30
CA TYR A 29 6.99 10.95 3.60
C TYR A 29 6.40 9.53 3.59
N GLY A 30 7.27 8.53 3.59
CA GLY A 30 6.85 7.14 3.47
C GLY A 30 6.84 6.43 4.81
N PHE A 31 5.89 5.52 4.99
CA PHE A 31 5.71 4.76 6.22
C PHE A 31 5.33 3.30 5.92
N ASP A 32 5.76 2.37 6.77
CA ASP A 32 5.02 1.12 6.98
C ASP A 32 3.73 1.38 7.79
N LEU A 33 2.82 0.41 7.81
CA LEU A 33 1.57 0.49 8.55
C LEU A 33 1.64 -0.21 9.92
N ASP A 34 1.88 -1.53 9.92
CA ASP A 34 1.68 -2.38 11.09
C ASP A 34 2.96 -2.38 11.95
N HIS A 35 2.85 -2.01 13.22
CA HIS A 35 3.97 -1.73 14.15
C HIS A 35 4.78 -0.47 13.85
N THR A 36 4.36 0.32 12.85
CA THR A 36 4.93 1.64 12.56
C THR A 36 3.93 2.77 12.85
N ILE A 37 2.76 2.76 12.22
CA ILE A 37 1.69 3.76 12.47
C ILE A 37 0.68 3.22 13.48
N ILE A 38 0.30 1.95 13.32
CA ILE A 38 -0.70 1.29 14.16
C ILE A 38 -0.14 0.02 14.79
N LYS A 39 -0.73 -0.42 15.90
CA LYS A 39 -0.47 -1.74 16.48
C LYS A 39 -1.79 -2.42 16.86
N PRO A 40 -1.84 -3.75 16.98
CA PRO A 40 -2.99 -4.43 17.58
C PRO A 40 -3.22 -3.95 19.03
N LYS A 41 -4.48 -3.94 19.50
CA LYS A 41 -4.83 -3.46 20.86
C LYS A 41 -4.31 -4.39 21.95
N GLY A 42 -4.08 -5.67 21.64
CA GLY A 42 -3.57 -6.64 22.61
C GLY A 42 -2.08 -6.43 22.89
N THR A 43 -1.70 -6.38 24.17
CA THR A 43 -0.34 -6.07 24.67
C THR A 43 0.79 -6.91 24.06
N ASN A 44 0.51 -8.16 23.66
CA ASN A 44 1.49 -9.06 23.02
C ASN A 44 1.01 -9.59 21.66
N SER A 45 0.02 -8.94 21.04
CA SER A 45 -0.53 -9.41 19.78
C SER A 45 0.30 -8.90 18.61
N ARG A 46 0.88 -9.83 17.85
CA ARG A 46 1.63 -9.50 16.65
C ARG A 46 0.74 -9.13 15.45
N PHE A 47 -0.50 -9.63 15.43
CA PHE A 47 -1.43 -9.45 14.30
C PHE A 47 -2.83 -9.08 14.78
N SER A 48 -3.53 -8.23 14.03
CA SER A 48 -4.93 -7.88 14.29
C SER A 48 -5.86 -9.09 14.12
N ARG A 49 -6.63 -9.42 15.15
CA ARG A 49 -7.60 -10.52 15.18
C ARG A 49 -8.81 -10.25 14.30
N ASN A 50 -9.34 -9.03 14.36
CA ASN A 50 -10.48 -8.55 13.57
C ASN A 50 -10.18 -7.16 12.95
N ALA A 51 -11.16 -6.56 12.27
CA ALA A 51 -10.97 -5.28 11.58
C ALA A 51 -10.85 -4.06 12.52
N ASP A 52 -11.25 -4.21 13.79
CA ASP A 52 -11.24 -3.15 14.81
C ASP A 52 -10.11 -3.33 15.84
N ASP A 53 -9.33 -4.41 15.71
CA ASP A 53 -8.19 -4.74 16.56
C ASP A 53 -6.93 -4.01 16.09
N TRP A 54 -6.97 -2.69 16.22
CA TRP A 54 -5.86 -1.79 15.97
C TRP A 54 -6.03 -0.51 16.78
N GLU A 55 -4.93 0.16 17.07
CA GLU A 55 -4.88 1.51 17.61
C GLU A 55 -3.65 2.24 17.05
N PHE A 56 -3.72 3.57 16.96
CA PHE A 56 -2.53 4.38 16.68
C PHE A 56 -1.54 4.23 17.82
N ILE A 57 -0.27 4.01 17.49
CA ILE A 57 0.78 3.81 18.50
C ILE A 57 0.94 5.13 19.27
N SER A 58 0.92 5.03 20.60
CA SER A 58 1.20 6.17 21.48
C SER A 58 2.71 6.26 21.69
N PHE A 59 3.25 7.46 21.53
CA PHE A 59 4.62 7.85 21.79
C PHE A 59 4.62 9.01 22.78
N ASN A 60 5.60 9.08 23.68
CA ASN A 60 5.68 10.10 24.73
C ASN A 60 4.39 10.22 25.58
N GLU A 61 4.29 11.23 26.45
CA GLU A 61 3.13 11.44 27.32
C GLU A 61 1.91 11.97 26.54
N GLY A 62 1.25 11.08 25.78
CA GLY A 62 -0.09 11.30 25.22
C GLY A 62 -0.16 11.57 23.71
N THR A 63 0.97 11.72 23.03
CA THR A 63 0.99 11.85 21.56
C THR A 63 0.84 10.50 20.87
N LYS A 64 0.19 10.48 19.71
CA LYS A 64 0.07 9.29 18.86
C LYS A 64 0.77 9.54 17.53
N THR A 65 1.12 8.45 16.85
CA THR A 65 1.65 8.50 15.47
C THR A 65 0.82 9.38 14.55
N ILE A 66 -0.51 9.30 14.67
CA ILE A 66 -1.42 10.07 13.83
C ILE A 66 -1.29 11.58 14.05
N ASP A 67 -0.99 12.02 15.26
CA ASP A 67 -0.78 13.43 15.57
C ASP A 67 0.47 13.95 14.86
N LYS A 68 1.54 13.13 14.81
CA LYS A 68 2.76 13.47 14.06
C LYS A 68 2.52 13.49 12.54
N LEU A 69 1.69 12.59 12.01
CA LEU A 69 1.31 12.60 10.59
C LEU A 69 0.51 13.87 10.25
N ILE A 70 -0.37 14.32 11.15
CA ILE A 70 -1.10 15.60 11.02
C ILE A 70 -0.11 16.77 11.07
N GLU A 71 0.84 16.77 12.01
CA GLU A 71 1.88 17.80 12.13
C GLU A 71 2.69 17.94 10.83
N ILE A 72 3.15 16.83 10.24
CA ILE A 72 3.89 16.84 8.97
C ILE A 72 3.10 17.57 7.87
N VAL A 73 1.82 17.25 7.69
CA VAL A 73 0.99 17.88 6.64
C VAL A 73 0.59 19.32 6.97
N LYS A 74 0.66 19.74 8.25
CA LYS A 74 0.44 21.13 8.68
C LYS A 74 1.67 21.98 8.37
N GLU A 75 2.85 21.46 8.64
CA GLU A 75 4.12 22.18 8.49
C GLU A 75 4.62 22.18 7.04
N ASP A 76 4.39 21.10 6.31
CA ASP A 76 4.78 20.95 4.91
C ASP A 76 3.53 20.86 4.01
N VAL A 77 3.17 22.01 3.44
CA VAL A 77 2.02 22.16 2.53
C VAL A 77 2.13 21.24 1.29
N ASP A 78 3.34 20.87 0.88
CA ASP A 78 3.59 19.99 -0.27
C ASP A 78 3.71 18.51 0.16
N ALA A 79 3.48 18.18 1.44
CA ALA A 79 3.59 16.82 1.94
C ALA A 79 2.56 15.87 1.31
N GLN A 80 3.05 14.67 0.97
CA GLN A 80 2.26 13.48 0.69
C GLN A 80 2.70 12.36 1.64
N ILE A 81 1.74 11.73 2.30
CA ILE A 81 1.97 10.62 3.23
C ILE A 81 1.72 9.31 2.48
N LEU A 82 2.77 8.53 2.27
CA LEU A 82 2.71 7.26 1.53
C LEU A 82 2.83 6.08 2.50
N ILE A 83 1.82 5.24 2.58
CA ILE A 83 1.80 4.06 3.44
C ILE A 83 1.92 2.81 2.58
N PHE A 84 2.98 2.05 2.79
CA PHE A 84 3.31 0.83 2.04
C PHE A 84 3.35 -0.37 2.99
N SER A 85 2.45 -1.34 2.80
CA SER A 85 2.29 -2.45 3.74
C SER A 85 2.36 -3.83 3.07
N ASN A 86 3.07 -4.78 3.72
CA ASN A 86 3.22 -6.14 3.24
C ASN A 86 2.16 -7.10 3.84
N GLN A 87 1.01 -7.28 3.19
CA GLN A 87 -0.11 -8.07 3.72
C GLN A 87 -0.06 -9.56 3.28
N GLY A 88 0.95 -10.28 3.80
CA GLY A 88 1.21 -11.69 3.45
C GLY A 88 0.11 -12.70 3.84
N GLY A 89 -0.89 -12.28 4.60
CA GLY A 89 -2.08 -13.07 4.96
C GLY A 89 -3.35 -12.71 4.18
N VAL A 90 -3.30 -11.72 3.29
CA VAL A 90 -4.48 -11.17 2.61
C VAL A 90 -4.58 -11.69 1.18
N ILE A 91 -5.60 -12.48 0.88
CA ILE A 91 -5.90 -12.95 -0.47
C ILE A 91 -7.00 -12.06 -1.06
N SER A 92 -6.69 -11.24 -2.07
CA SER A 92 -7.66 -10.29 -2.66
C SER A 92 -8.50 -10.84 -3.81
N LEU A 93 -8.22 -12.07 -4.26
CA LEU A 93 -9.02 -12.76 -5.29
C LEU A 93 -9.52 -14.12 -4.76
N PRO A 94 -10.85 -14.30 -4.60
CA PRO A 94 -11.91 -13.29 -4.80
C PRO A 94 -11.84 -12.18 -3.74
N ASN A 95 -12.33 -10.98 -4.08
CA ASN A 95 -12.36 -9.83 -3.18
C ASN A 95 -13.33 -9.99 -2.00
N THR A 96 -14.18 -11.02 -2.04
CA THR A 96 -15.08 -11.45 -0.98
C THR A 96 -14.42 -12.38 0.04
N SER A 97 -13.13 -12.71 -0.13
CA SER A 97 -12.42 -13.54 0.86
C SER A 97 -12.46 -12.89 2.24
N LYS A 98 -12.59 -13.70 3.29
CA LYS A 98 -12.62 -13.21 4.69
C LYS A 98 -11.40 -12.34 5.01
N SER A 99 -10.23 -12.71 4.51
CA SER A 99 -9.00 -11.92 4.71
C SER A 99 -9.02 -10.57 3.99
N CYS A 100 -9.57 -10.52 2.76
CA CYS A 100 -9.69 -9.29 1.99
C CYS A 100 -10.69 -8.35 2.64
N VAL A 101 -11.89 -8.84 2.96
CA VAL A 101 -12.94 -8.05 3.62
C VAL A 101 -12.42 -7.51 4.96
N LYS A 102 -11.79 -8.35 5.79
CA LYS A 102 -11.20 -7.92 7.07
C LYS A 102 -10.19 -6.78 6.89
N PHE A 103 -9.25 -6.93 5.95
CA PHE A 103 -8.21 -5.93 5.72
C PHE A 103 -8.81 -4.62 5.18
N VAL A 104 -9.70 -4.71 4.19
CA VAL A 104 -10.39 -3.55 3.63
C VAL A 104 -11.17 -2.78 4.69
N THR A 105 -11.95 -3.49 5.53
CA THR A 105 -12.69 -2.86 6.63
C THR A 105 -11.75 -2.24 7.66
N LYS A 106 -10.60 -2.86 7.96
CA LYS A 106 -9.58 -2.27 8.85
C LYS A 106 -9.11 -0.92 8.32
N ILE A 107 -8.72 -0.83 7.04
CA ILE A 107 -8.27 0.43 6.45
C ILE A 107 -9.40 1.47 6.41
N GLU A 108 -10.62 1.08 6.07
CA GLU A 108 -11.78 1.99 6.10
C GLU A 108 -12.05 2.53 7.50
N ASN A 109 -11.88 1.71 8.55
CA ASN A 109 -12.07 2.16 9.93
C ASN A 109 -10.94 3.08 10.39
N ILE A 110 -9.71 2.86 9.94
CA ILE A 110 -8.58 3.79 10.17
C ILE A 110 -8.88 5.13 9.51
N LEU A 111 -9.24 5.15 8.22
CA LEU A 111 -9.56 6.38 7.50
C LEU A 111 -10.75 7.13 8.12
N LYS A 112 -11.76 6.42 8.62
CA LYS A 112 -12.87 7.04 9.37
C LYS A 112 -12.38 7.66 10.66
N ALA A 113 -11.53 6.97 11.43
CA ALA A 113 -10.98 7.51 12.67
C ALA A 113 -10.16 8.78 12.42
N ILE A 114 -9.32 8.81 11.38
CA ILE A 114 -8.60 10.02 10.98
C ILE A 114 -9.57 11.17 10.72
N GLY A 115 -10.65 10.94 9.97
CA GLY A 115 -11.66 11.98 9.69
C GLY A 115 -12.43 12.49 10.90
N THR A 116 -12.32 11.84 12.07
CA THR A 116 -12.91 12.34 13.33
C THR A 116 -11.97 13.24 14.12
N LEU A 117 -10.68 13.31 13.74
CA LEU A 117 -9.69 14.13 14.41
C LEU A 117 -9.71 15.58 13.91
N PRO A 118 -9.33 16.55 14.76
CA PRO A 118 -8.94 17.88 14.30
C PRO A 118 -7.91 17.77 13.16
N GLU A 119 -8.08 18.60 12.11
CA GLU A 119 -7.25 18.58 10.90
C GLU A 119 -7.20 17.24 10.13
N GLY A 120 -8.01 16.25 10.52
CA GLY A 120 -8.04 14.93 9.91
C GLY A 120 -8.38 14.95 8.42
N GLU A 121 -9.28 15.84 7.98
CA GLU A 121 -9.61 16.01 6.56
C GLU A 121 -8.41 16.47 5.71
N MET A 122 -7.52 17.29 6.29
CA MET A 122 -6.31 17.73 5.61
C MET A 122 -5.36 16.55 5.40
N LEU A 123 -5.15 15.72 6.44
CA LEU A 123 -4.36 14.50 6.30
C LEU A 123 -5.00 13.51 5.31
N LEU A 124 -6.32 13.34 5.34
CA LEU A 124 -7.04 12.46 4.41
C LEU A 124 -6.92 12.90 2.95
N SER A 125 -6.65 14.16 2.66
CA SER A 125 -6.39 14.65 1.30
C SER A 125 -4.98 14.33 0.79
N LYS A 126 -4.10 13.82 1.66
CA LYS A 126 -2.66 13.62 1.41
C LYS A 126 -2.16 12.21 1.76
N VAL A 127 -3.01 11.33 2.28
CA VAL A 127 -2.67 9.94 2.63
C VAL A 127 -2.93 8.99 1.47
N TRP A 128 -1.93 8.19 1.12
CA TRP A 128 -2.02 7.17 0.08
C TRP A 128 -1.64 5.82 0.68
N ILE A 129 -2.48 4.80 0.51
CA ILE A 129 -2.24 3.50 1.12
C ILE A 129 -2.17 2.44 0.03
N TYR A 130 -1.06 1.71 -0.02
CA TYR A 130 -0.88 0.56 -0.89
C TYR A 130 -0.45 -0.64 -0.05
N ALA A 131 -1.11 -1.77 -0.28
CA ALA A 131 -0.87 -2.99 0.45
C ALA A 131 -0.67 -4.16 -0.51
N SER A 132 0.53 -4.75 -0.51
CA SER A 132 0.84 -5.94 -1.29
C SER A 132 0.11 -7.15 -0.71
N THR A 133 -0.50 -7.97 -1.56
CA THR A 133 -1.33 -9.09 -1.14
C THR A 133 -0.63 -10.43 -1.31
N LYS A 134 -1.15 -11.45 -0.63
CA LYS A 134 -0.69 -12.83 -0.78
C LYS A 134 -1.06 -13.36 -2.16
N LYS A 135 -0.07 -13.93 -2.85
CA LYS A 135 -0.25 -14.76 -4.03
C LYS A 135 -1.24 -15.92 -3.75
N PRO A 136 -2.41 -15.99 -4.40
CA PRO A 136 -3.36 -17.07 -4.20
C PRO A 136 -2.79 -18.38 -4.76
N ALA A 137 -2.77 -19.44 -3.95
CA ALA A 137 -2.35 -20.77 -4.41
C ALA A 137 -3.24 -21.28 -5.56
N SER A 138 -4.51 -20.88 -5.58
CA SER A 138 -5.47 -21.20 -6.64
C SER A 138 -5.12 -20.62 -8.01
N LEU A 139 -4.35 -19.52 -8.07
CA LEU A 139 -3.93 -18.92 -9.33
C LEU A 139 -2.71 -19.61 -9.94
N PHE A 140 -1.87 -20.26 -9.13
CA PHE A 140 -0.56 -20.75 -9.57
C PHE A 140 -0.23 -22.14 -9.01
N GLY A 141 -1.20 -23.05 -9.01
CA GLY A 141 -1.10 -24.39 -8.41
C GLY A 141 0.20 -25.14 -8.75
N SER A 142 0.64 -26.01 -7.82
CA SER A 142 1.97 -26.65 -7.80
C SER A 142 2.40 -27.26 -9.15
N THR A 143 3.48 -26.72 -9.71
CA THR A 143 4.26 -27.37 -10.77
C THR A 143 4.76 -28.74 -10.28
N LYS A 144 4.29 -29.83 -10.87
CA LYS A 144 5.05 -31.10 -10.85
C LYS A 144 6.43 -30.80 -11.45
N LYS A 145 7.51 -31.16 -10.74
CA LYS A 145 8.89 -31.03 -11.21
C LYS A 145 9.01 -31.62 -12.64
N GLY A 146 9.23 -30.75 -13.63
CA GLY A 146 9.42 -31.15 -15.02
C GLY A 146 8.63 -30.30 -16.02
N SER A 147 8.95 -29.01 -16.15
CA SER A 147 8.89 -28.20 -17.38
C SER A 147 8.87 -26.71 -17.01
N GLN A 148 9.77 -25.93 -17.62
CA GLN A 148 9.67 -24.48 -17.60
C GLN A 148 8.47 -24.07 -18.46
N SER A 149 7.34 -23.72 -17.83
CA SER A 149 6.30 -22.93 -18.49
C SER A 149 5.89 -21.78 -17.57
N LYS A 150 6.07 -20.54 -18.05
CA LYS A 150 5.59 -19.33 -17.39
C LYS A 150 4.06 -19.37 -17.40
N SER A 151 3.44 -19.69 -16.26
CA SER A 151 1.98 -19.77 -16.13
C SER A 151 1.37 -18.36 -16.07
N VAL A 152 1.05 -17.83 -17.24
CA VAL A 152 0.23 -16.65 -17.46
C VAL A 152 -1.24 -17.01 -17.20
N VAL A 153 -1.93 -16.29 -16.31
CA VAL A 153 -3.37 -16.50 -16.06
C VAL A 153 -4.16 -15.30 -16.57
N ASP A 154 -5.04 -15.54 -17.55
CA ASP A 154 -6.01 -14.58 -18.04
C ASP A 154 -7.22 -14.53 -17.10
N VAL A 155 -7.40 -13.42 -16.39
CA VAL A 155 -8.59 -13.21 -15.55
C VAL A 155 -9.77 -12.85 -16.44
N LYS A 156 -10.59 -13.85 -16.82
CA LYS A 156 -11.82 -13.62 -17.59
C LYS A 156 -12.90 -12.94 -16.75
N LYS A 157 -13.49 -11.88 -17.29
CA LYS A 157 -14.80 -11.34 -16.86
C LYS A 157 -15.90 -12.36 -17.16
N ASN A 158 -16.83 -12.54 -16.24
CA ASN A 158 -18.06 -13.26 -16.48
C ASN A 158 -18.96 -12.42 -17.42
N SER A 159 -18.91 -12.69 -18.73
CA SER A 159 -20.00 -12.41 -19.68
C SER A 159 -19.73 -13.13 -21.02
N LYS A 160 -20.80 -13.68 -21.61
CA LYS A 160 -20.79 -14.52 -22.81
C LYS A 160 -20.42 -13.74 -24.09
N VAL A 161 -19.88 -14.48 -25.07
CA VAL A 161 -20.00 -14.38 -26.55
C VAL A 161 -18.67 -14.29 -27.36
N SER A 162 -18.57 -15.26 -28.30
CA SER A 162 -17.71 -15.59 -29.46
C SER A 162 -16.39 -14.88 -29.87
N LYS A 163 -15.43 -15.71 -30.31
CA LYS A 163 -14.14 -15.51 -31.04
C LYS A 163 -14.34 -15.32 -32.57
N PRO A 164 -13.29 -15.20 -33.43
CA PRO A 164 -11.96 -14.52 -33.35
C PRO A 164 -11.57 -13.76 -34.66
N PHE A 165 -10.45 -12.99 -34.69
CA PHE A 165 -9.35 -12.98 -35.71
C PHE A 165 -8.47 -11.71 -35.63
N GLY A 166 -7.15 -11.85 -35.84
CA GLY A 166 -6.24 -10.78 -36.31
C GLY A 166 -5.27 -10.18 -35.27
N ILE A 167 -3.96 -10.42 -35.45
CA ILE A 167 -2.87 -9.85 -34.65
C ILE A 167 -2.48 -8.46 -35.17
N LYS A 168 -2.41 -7.44 -34.29
CA LYS A 168 -1.32 -6.43 -34.23
C LYS A 168 -1.18 -5.89 -32.78
N PRO A 169 0.04 -5.75 -32.23
CA PRO A 169 0.25 -5.26 -30.88
C PRO A 169 0.41 -3.73 -30.87
N ALA A 170 -0.57 -3.04 -30.32
CA ALA A 170 -0.45 -1.74 -29.66
C ALA A 170 -1.84 -1.35 -29.16
N THR A 171 -2.02 -1.25 -27.84
CA THR A 171 -2.84 -0.21 -27.17
C THR A 171 -2.97 -0.52 -25.68
N VAL A 172 -2.45 0.41 -24.89
CA VAL A 172 -2.82 0.60 -23.49
C VAL A 172 -4.20 1.22 -23.48
N ALA A 173 -5.21 0.45 -23.07
CA ALA A 173 -6.47 0.94 -22.50
C ALA A 173 -7.20 -0.27 -21.88
N ASN A 174 -7.49 -0.21 -20.58
CA ASN A 174 -8.20 -1.22 -19.79
C ASN A 174 -7.44 -2.52 -19.45
N GLY A 175 -6.13 -2.40 -19.19
CA GLY A 175 -5.20 -3.50 -18.93
C GLY A 175 -5.47 -4.30 -17.66
N VAL A 176 -6.01 -5.50 -17.82
CA VAL A 176 -5.53 -6.64 -17.02
C VAL A 176 -4.59 -7.39 -17.95
N GLY A 177 -3.30 -7.04 -17.88
CA GLY A 177 -2.26 -7.91 -18.39
C GLY A 177 -2.36 -9.26 -17.69
N SER A 178 -1.90 -10.30 -18.35
CA SER A 178 -1.67 -11.62 -17.77
C SER A 178 -1.05 -11.50 -16.37
N ILE A 179 -1.77 -11.95 -15.34
CA ILE A 179 -1.26 -11.90 -13.96
C ILE A 179 -0.23 -13.01 -13.81
N THR A 180 1.01 -12.61 -13.57
CA THR A 180 2.13 -13.54 -13.34
C THR A 180 2.52 -13.55 -11.86
N PRO A 181 3.19 -14.61 -11.37
CA PRO A 181 3.70 -14.65 -10.01
C PRO A 181 4.62 -13.47 -9.67
N GLU A 182 5.42 -13.02 -10.64
CA GLU A 182 6.41 -11.95 -10.49
C GLU A 182 5.74 -10.62 -10.11
N VAL A 183 4.53 -10.35 -10.60
CA VAL A 183 3.79 -9.13 -10.23
C VAL A 183 3.51 -9.06 -8.72
N PHE A 184 3.30 -10.20 -8.05
CA PHE A 184 3.13 -10.23 -6.59
C PHE A 184 4.44 -9.93 -5.87
N ASP A 185 5.55 -10.45 -6.38
CA ASP A 185 6.87 -10.25 -5.80
C ASP A 185 7.32 -8.79 -5.97
N GLU A 186 7.05 -8.16 -7.12
CA GLU A 186 7.35 -6.75 -7.38
C GLU A 186 6.59 -5.79 -6.47
N MET A 187 5.35 -6.12 -6.09
CA MET A 187 4.58 -5.30 -5.15
C MET A 187 5.05 -5.45 -3.72
N ARG A 188 5.74 -6.54 -3.38
CA ARG A 188 6.10 -6.85 -2.00
C ARG A 188 7.43 -6.21 -1.63
N LYS A 189 7.47 -5.44 -0.53
CA LYS A 189 8.74 -4.93 0.02
C LYS A 189 9.68 -6.12 0.30
N PRO A 190 10.96 -6.03 -0.09
CA PRO A 190 11.69 -4.80 -0.39
C PRO A 190 11.62 -4.28 -1.84
N ARG A 191 10.85 -4.90 -2.73
CA ARG A 191 10.63 -4.37 -4.10
C ARG A 191 9.79 -3.09 -4.08
N ILE A 192 9.97 -2.24 -5.08
CA ILE A 192 9.41 -0.88 -5.14
C ILE A 192 8.08 -0.78 -5.89
N GLY A 193 7.42 -1.90 -6.21
CA GLY A 193 6.22 -1.92 -7.05
C GLY A 193 5.06 -1.08 -6.50
N MET A 194 4.85 -1.05 -5.19
CA MET A 194 3.82 -0.18 -4.59
C MET A 194 4.11 1.31 -4.80
N PHE A 195 5.39 1.72 -4.80
CA PHE A 195 5.76 3.10 -5.13
C PHE A 195 5.58 3.39 -6.61
N ASN A 196 5.92 2.44 -7.49
CA ASN A 196 5.66 2.58 -8.93
C ASN A 196 4.16 2.74 -9.24
N GLU A 197 3.28 2.05 -8.49
CA GLU A 197 1.83 2.24 -8.57
C GLU A 197 1.42 3.66 -8.16
N PHE A 198 1.97 4.19 -7.07
CA PHE A 198 1.76 5.59 -6.69
C PHE A 198 2.19 6.54 -7.81
N MET A 199 3.40 6.36 -8.36
CA MET A 199 3.89 7.18 -9.46
C MET A 199 3.04 7.07 -10.74
N SER A 200 2.30 5.98 -10.93
CA SER A 200 1.41 5.81 -12.08
C SER A 200 0.14 6.67 -12.01
N GLU A 201 -0.30 7.05 -10.80
CA GLU A 201 -1.46 7.95 -10.60
C GLU A 201 -1.20 9.35 -11.17
N PHE A 202 0.06 9.69 -11.42
CA PHE A 202 0.51 10.99 -11.94
C PHE A 202 0.76 11.02 -13.46
N LYS A 203 0.63 9.88 -14.15
CA LYS A 203 0.99 9.77 -15.57
C LYS A 203 -0.17 10.08 -16.52
N SER A 204 -1.37 10.35 -16.02
CA SER A 204 -2.58 10.44 -16.86
C SER A 204 -2.92 11.82 -17.42
N GLU A 205 -2.18 12.87 -17.06
CA GLU A 205 -2.39 14.21 -17.63
C GLU A 205 -1.07 14.68 -18.26
N GLU A 206 -0.99 14.61 -19.59
CA GLU A 206 0.04 15.28 -20.37
C GLU A 206 0.11 16.75 -19.94
N THR A 207 1.14 17.13 -19.17
CA THR A 207 2.03 18.28 -19.48
C THR A 207 3.01 18.65 -18.37
N ASP A 208 2.89 18.15 -17.14
CA ASP A 208 3.84 18.50 -16.07
C ASP A 208 4.51 17.27 -15.47
N ILE A 209 5.84 17.19 -15.60
CA ILE A 209 6.66 16.25 -14.82
C ILE A 209 6.49 16.64 -13.35
N ILE A 210 5.66 15.91 -12.61
CA ILE A 210 5.50 16.14 -11.17
C ILE A 210 6.83 15.85 -10.51
N LYS A 211 7.45 16.91 -10.00
CA LYS A 211 8.67 16.81 -9.21
C LYS A 211 8.30 16.31 -7.83
N TYR A 212 9.06 15.34 -7.34
CA TYR A 212 8.93 14.88 -5.98
C TYR A 212 10.30 14.89 -5.30
N ASN A 213 10.26 15.01 -3.98
CA ASN A 213 11.43 15.00 -3.13
C ASN A 213 11.14 14.08 -1.93
N TRP A 214 11.84 12.97 -1.87
CA TRP A 214 11.74 12.07 -0.73
C TRP A 214 12.37 12.71 0.51
N LYS A 215 11.67 12.63 1.63
CA LYS A 215 12.20 13.07 2.93
C LYS A 215 12.77 11.88 3.67
N TYR A 216 11.98 10.82 3.84
CA TYR A 216 12.42 9.56 4.42
C TYR A 216 11.38 8.46 4.15
N TYR A 217 11.78 7.21 4.41
CA TYR A 217 10.90 6.07 4.61
C TYR A 217 11.05 5.54 6.03
N CYS A 218 9.95 5.52 6.79
CA CYS A 218 9.90 5.09 8.18
C CYS A 218 9.27 3.69 8.32
N GLY A 219 9.90 2.78 9.05
CA GLY A 219 9.35 1.44 9.25
C GLY A 219 10.02 0.65 10.38
N ASP A 220 9.31 -0.30 10.98
CA ASP A 220 9.80 -1.11 12.09
C ASP A 220 10.75 -2.23 11.64
N ALA A 221 10.66 -2.67 10.38
CA ALA A 221 11.51 -3.72 9.83
C ALA A 221 12.89 -3.19 9.41
N GLY A 222 13.69 -2.78 10.40
CA GLY A 222 15.03 -2.20 10.26
C GLY A 222 16.19 -3.21 10.25
N GLY A 223 15.91 -4.50 10.49
CA GLY A 223 16.92 -5.56 10.57
C GLY A 223 17.72 -5.58 11.89
N ARG A 224 17.16 -5.03 12.98
CA ARG A 224 17.72 -5.13 14.34
C ARG A 224 17.58 -6.56 14.87
N LYS A 225 18.31 -6.91 15.94
CA LYS A 225 18.36 -8.26 16.52
C LYS A 225 16.98 -8.89 16.78
N ASN A 226 15.99 -8.08 17.15
CA ASN A 226 14.63 -8.53 17.46
C ASN A 226 13.61 -8.19 16.36
N ASP A 227 14.03 -7.60 15.25
CA ASP A 227 13.15 -7.33 14.12
C ASP A 227 12.85 -8.64 13.39
N PHE A 228 11.63 -8.78 12.90
CA PHE A 228 11.24 -9.96 12.13
C PHE A 228 11.89 -10.02 10.73
N SER A 229 12.20 -8.85 10.17
CA SER A 229 12.79 -8.67 8.85
C SER A 229 13.47 -7.32 8.74
N ASP A 230 14.16 -7.09 7.63
CA ASP A 230 14.78 -5.81 7.22
C ASP A 230 14.06 -5.19 6.00
N SER A 231 12.83 -5.62 5.70
CA SER A 231 12.15 -5.28 4.45
C SER A 231 11.94 -3.78 4.25
N ASP A 232 11.79 -3.02 5.32
CA ASP A 232 11.56 -1.57 5.25
C ASP A 232 12.85 -0.83 4.96
N LYS A 233 13.94 -1.23 5.63
CA LYS A 233 15.28 -0.72 5.38
C LYS A 233 15.73 -0.98 3.94
N VAL A 234 15.54 -2.22 3.45
CA VAL A 234 15.94 -2.57 2.08
C VAL A 234 15.00 -1.94 1.05
N PHE A 235 13.71 -1.75 1.36
CA PHE A 235 12.79 -0.99 0.51
C PHE A 235 13.23 0.47 0.36
N ALA A 236 13.58 1.13 1.46
CA ALA A 236 14.11 2.50 1.45
C ALA A 236 15.40 2.60 0.63
N ALA A 237 16.32 1.65 0.80
CA ALA A 237 17.56 1.59 0.03
C ALA A 237 17.30 1.41 -1.48
N ASN A 238 16.33 0.56 -1.87
CA ASN A 238 15.95 0.37 -3.28
C ASN A 238 15.26 1.59 -3.89
N LEU A 239 14.71 2.48 -3.06
CA LEU A 239 14.19 3.79 -3.50
C LEU A 239 15.26 4.89 -3.49
N GLU A 240 16.47 4.60 -3.00
CA GLU A 240 17.52 5.59 -2.72
C GLU A 240 17.05 6.68 -1.72
N VAL A 241 16.32 6.27 -0.69
CA VAL A 241 15.73 7.15 0.33
C VAL A 241 16.32 6.87 1.70
N GLU A 242 16.44 7.91 2.52
CA GLU A 242 16.82 7.77 3.92
C GLU A 242 15.83 6.88 4.69
N PHE A 243 16.33 5.82 5.29
CA PHE A 243 15.54 4.96 6.18
C PHE A 243 15.53 5.54 7.60
N LYS A 244 14.37 5.53 8.24
CA LYS A 244 14.16 5.94 9.62
C LYS A 244 13.40 4.87 10.39
N LEU A 245 13.74 4.71 11.66
CA LEU A 245 12.96 3.90 12.59
C LEU A 245 11.78 4.71 13.16
N PRO A 246 10.71 4.05 13.65
CA PRO A 246 9.59 4.75 14.28
C PRO A 246 10.03 5.65 15.44
N GLU A 247 11.02 5.19 16.23
CA GLU A 247 11.57 5.95 17.36
C GLU A 247 12.34 7.21 16.95
N GLU A 248 12.76 7.35 15.68
CA GLU A 248 13.41 8.57 15.19
C GLU A 248 12.42 9.63 14.70
N ILE A 249 11.16 9.24 14.46
CA ILE A 249 10.13 10.11 13.89
C ILE A 249 9.08 10.52 14.92
N PHE A 250 8.73 9.62 15.82
CA PHE A 250 7.59 9.80 16.73
C PHE A 250 7.99 10.13 18.18
N ILE A 251 9.27 9.98 18.55
CA ILE A 251 9.80 10.30 19.89
C ILE A 251 10.56 11.61 19.82
#